data_AF-A0A3D2FIE9-F1
#
_entry.id   AF-A0A3D2FIE9-F1
#
_cell.length_a   1.000
_cell.length_b   1.000
_cell.length_c   1.000
_cell.angle_alpha   90.00
_cell.angle_beta   90.00
_cell.angle_gamma   90.00
#
_symmetry.space_group_name_H-M   'P 1'
#
loop_
_entity.id
_entity.type
_entity.pdbx_description
1 polymer ?
#
loop_
_entity_poly.entity_id
_entity_poly.type
_entity_poly.pdbx_seq_one_letter_code
_entity_poly.pdbx_strand_id
1 'polypeptide(L)' 'MAIIEMVGVLMRIFSFSLVSWLGPASPFMFVWMFNTADAIMLSWCSILKKDKAYTMLNVFWIMVGVIGILRAGDFIH' A
#
# COMPACT_ATOMS: atom_id res chain seq x y z
N MET A 1 11.43 14.64 -3.89
CA MET A 1 11.33 13.36 -3.13
C MET A 1 10.42 13.50 -1.92
N ALA A 2 10.65 14.46 -1.01
CA ALA A 2 9.83 14.62 0.20
C ALA A 2 8.31 14.78 -0.08
N ILE A 3 7.93 15.52 -1.12
CA ILE A 3 6.52 15.69 -1.51
C ILE A 3 5.90 14.37 -1.99
N ILE A 4 6.66 13.58 -2.75
CA ILE A 4 6.23 12.27 -3.26
C ILE A 4 6.07 11.28 -2.10
N GLU A 5 7.01 11.30 -1.14
CA GLU A 5 6.94 10.49 0.07
C GLU A 5 5.71 10.85 0.92
N MET A 6 5.47 12.15 1.13
CA MET A 6 4.29 12.61 1.87
C MET A 6 2.98 12.25 1.17
N VAL A 7 2.93 12.36 -0.16
CA VAL A 7 1.76 11.95 -0.94
C VAL A 7 1.52 10.45 -0.81
N GLY A 8 2.56 9.61 -0.86
CA GLY A 8 2.45 8.18 -0.63
C GLY A 8 1.95 7.84 0.79
N VAL A 9 2.51 8.49 1.81
CA VAL A 9 2.08 8.31 3.20
C VAL A 9 0.63 8.72 3.41
N LEU A 10 0.20 9.86 2.85
CA LEU A 10 -1.18 10.33 2.94
C LEU A 10 -2.15 9.39 2.19
N MET A 11 -1.79 8.92 1.00
CA MET A 11 -2.59 7.93 0.26
C MET A 11 -2.77 6.65 1.07
N ARG A 12 -1.74 6.22 1.79
CA ARG A 12 -1.79 5.04 2.64
C ARG A 12 -2.71 5.23 3.86
N ILE A 13 -2.62 6.36 4.54
CA ILE A 13 -3.51 6.69 5.66
C ILE A 13 -4.96 6.75 5.18
N PHE A 14 -5.21 7.34 4.01
CA PHE A 14 -6.54 7.41 3.41
C PHE A 14 -7.07 6.02 3.05
N SER A 15 -6.24 5.17 2.44
CA SER A 15 -6.58 3.78 2.08
C SER A 15 -6.99 2.96 3.31
N PHE A 16 -6.21 3.01 4.40
CA PHE A 16 -6.58 2.31 5.64
C PHE A 16 -7.78 2.90 6.33
N SER A 17 -7.92 4.23 6.33
CA SER A 17 -9.10 4.88 6.90
C SER A 17 -10.36 4.45 6.16
N LEU A 18 -10.32 4.42 4.82
CA LEU A 18 -11.44 4.03 3.97
C LEU A 18 -11.84 2.56 4.18
N VAL A 19 -10.87 1.64 4.28
CA VAL A 19 -11.12 0.22 4.62
C VAL A 19 -11.67 0.08 6.04
N SER A 20 -11.16 0.83 7.02
CA SER A 20 -11.65 0.73 8.40
C SER A 20 -13.09 1.23 8.58
N TRP A 21 -13.52 2.21 7.77
CA TRP A 21 -14.86 2.79 7.86
C TRP A 21 -15.91 2.03 7.03
N LEU A 22 -15.56 1.63 5.81
CA LEU A 22 -16.49 0.97 4.88
C LEU A 22 -16.44 -0.57 4.98
N GLY A 23 -15.40 -1.13 5.61
CA GLY A 23 -15.27 -2.56 5.84
C GLY A 23 -15.49 -3.38 4.55
N PRO A 24 -16.44 -4.33 4.52
CA PRO A 24 -16.75 -5.14 3.34
C PRO A 24 -17.35 -4.37 2.16
N ALA A 25 -17.96 -3.20 2.42
CA ALA A 25 -18.56 -2.35 1.38
C ALA A 25 -17.55 -1.42 0.72
N SER A 26 -16.31 -1.37 1.23
CA SER A 26 -15.24 -0.62 0.56
C SER A 26 -14.92 -1.28 -0.79
N PRO A 27 -14.47 -0.52 -1.79
CA PRO A 27 -13.93 -1.09 -3.02
C PRO A 27 -12.57 -1.74 -2.70
N PHE A 28 -12.61 -2.89 -2.01
CA PHE A 28 -11.47 -3.53 -1.34
C PHE A 28 -10.33 -3.73 -2.34
N MET A 29 -10.64 -4.24 -3.53
CA MET A 29 -9.67 -4.43 -4.62
C MET A 29 -9.02 -3.11 -5.08
N PHE A 30 -9.79 -2.02 -5.19
CA PHE A 30 -9.26 -0.71 -5.57
C PHE A 30 -8.29 -0.16 -4.53
N VAL A 31 -8.65 -0.28 -3.25
CA VAL A 31 -7.79 0.18 -2.14
C VAL A 31 -6.48 -0.61 -2.12
N TRP A 32 -6.54 -1.92 -2.29
CA TRP A 32 -5.34 -2.75 -2.31
C TRP A 32 -4.44 -2.49 -3.53
N MET A 33 -5.02 -2.24 -4.71
CA MET A 33 -4.22 -1.84 -5.88
C MET A 33 -3.56 -0.47 -5.68
N PHE A 34 -4.30 0.52 -5.17
CA PHE A 34 -3.74 1.83 -4.84
C PHE A 34 -2.64 1.72 -3.78
N ASN A 35 -2.86 0.90 -2.75
CA ASN A 35 -1.88 0.72 -1.69
C ASN A 35 -0.60 0.02 -2.17
N THR A 36 -0.75 -0.97 -3.05
CA THR A 36 0.39 -1.67 -3.66
C THR A 36 1.20 -0.71 -4.55
N ALA A 37 0.52 0.13 -5.33
CA ALA A 37 1.18 1.14 -6.17
C ALA A 37 1.96 2.18 -5.33
N ASP A 38 1.39 2.65 -4.22
CA ASP A 38 2.09 3.56 -3.30
C ASP A 38 3.34 2.92 -2.69
N ALA A 39 3.22 1.65 -2.27
CA ALA A 39 4.31 0.92 -1.65
C ALA A 39 5.48 0.70 -2.62
N ILE A 40 5.19 0.44 -3.91
CA ILE A 40 6.22 0.36 -4.97
C ILE A 40 6.95 1.71 -5.12
N MET A 41 6.20 2.81 -5.16
CA MET A 41 6.76 4.16 -5.32
C MET A 41 7.63 4.57 -4.12
N LEU A 42 7.16 4.28 -2.89
CA LEU A 42 7.90 4.53 -1.66
C LEU A 42 9.12 3.62 -1.52
N SER A 43 9.02 2.35 -1.96
CA SER A 43 10.16 1.43 -1.96
C SER A 43 11.26 1.92 -2.90
N TRP A 44 10.91 2.47 -4.07
CA TRP A 44 11.89 3.08 -4.97
C TRP A 44 12.58 4.30 -4.34
N CYS A 45 11.81 5.18 -3.67
CA CYS A 45 12.37 6.32 -2.95
C CYS A 45 13.28 5.91 -1.77
N SER A 46 12.90 4.90 -0.99
CA SER A 46 13.68 4.46 0.17
C SER A 46 14.98 3.76 -0.22
N ILE A 47 14.97 3.02 -1.33
CA ILE A 47 16.19 2.42 -1.91
C ILE A 47 17.18 3.51 -2.32
N LEU A 48 16.68 4.57 -2.97
CA LEU A 48 17.51 5.70 -3.43
C LEU A 48 18.12 6.48 -2.25
N LYS A 49 17.40 6.58 -1.12
CA LYS A 49 17.91 7.15 0.14
C LYS A 49 18.73 6.19 1.01
N LYS A 50 18.89 4.91 0.61
CA LYS A 50 19.54 3.84 1.39
C LYS A 50 18.90 3.61 2.77
N ASP A 51 17.62 3.91 2.90
CA ASP A 51 16.87 3.75 4.14
C ASP A 51 16.35 2.31 4.26
N LYS A 52 17.13 1.46 4.94
CA LYS A 52 16.86 0.02 5.04
C LYS A 52 15.55 -0.30 5.74
N ALA A 53 15.20 0.46 6.79
CA ALA A 53 13.98 0.25 7.56
C ALA A 53 12.73 0.52 6.70
N TYR A 54 12.70 1.64 5.98
CA TYR A 54 11.58 1.98 5.09
C TYR A 54 11.51 1.05 3.89
N THR A 55 12.64 0.61 3.35
CA THR A 55 12.66 -0.38 2.26
C THR A 55 12.03 -1.70 2.72
N MET A 56 12.39 -2.19 3.89
CA MET A 56 11.78 -3.42 4.45
C MET A 56 10.27 -3.24 4.68
N LEU A 57 9.86 -2.09 5.26
CA LEU A 57 8.45 -1.79 5.47
C LEU A 57 7.67 -1.76 4.15
N ASN A 58 8.16 -1.03 3.15
CA ASN A 58 7.45 -0.87 1.88
C ASN A 58 7.36 -2.20 1.12
N VAL A 59 8.43 -3.01 1.10
CA VAL A 59 8.40 -4.36 0.52
C VAL A 59 7.41 -5.27 1.23
N PHE A 60 7.36 -5.22 2.57
CA PHE A 60 6.33 -5.96 3.32
C PHE A 60 4.92 -5.55 2.88
N TRP A 61 4.67 -4.25 2.71
CA TRP A 61 3.37 -3.75 2.26
C TRP A 61 3.02 -4.14 0.83
N ILE A 62 4.01 -4.26 -0.06
CA ILE A 62 3.78 -4.83 -1.40
C ILE A 62 3.29 -6.28 -1.28
N MET A 63 3.90 -7.11 -0.42
CA MET A 63 3.48 -8.50 -0.24
C MET A 63 2.07 -8.62 0.35
N VAL A 64 1.78 -7.84 1.39
CA VAL A 64 0.43 -7.80 1.98
C VAL A 64 -0.58 -7.27 0.95
N GLY A 65 -0.19 -6.30 0.12
CA GLY A 65 -0.97 -5.79 -0.99
C GLY A 65 -1.38 -6.85 -2.00
N VAL A 66 -0.42 -7.67 -2.44
CA VAL A 66 -0.67 -8.80 -3.34
C VAL A 66 -1.65 -9.81 -2.73
N ILE A 67 -1.45 -10.18 -1.47
CA ILE A 67 -2.38 -11.09 -0.76
C ILE A 67 -3.78 -10.48 -0.65
N GLY A 68 -3.87 -9.18 -0.35
CA GLY A 68 -5.11 -8.43 -0.29
C GLY A 68 -5.87 -8.43 -1.61
N ILE A 69 -5.17 -8.24 -2.74
CA ILE A 69 -5.75 -8.30 -4.09
C ILE A 69 -6.25 -9.72 -4.41
N LEU A 70 -5.44 -10.75 -4.11
CA LEU A 70 -5.81 -12.15 -4.37
C LEU A 70 -7.03 -12.59 -3.56
N ARG A 71 -7.11 -12.16 -2.29
CA ARG A 71 -8.28 -12.39 -1.44
C ARG A 71 -9.50 -11.61 -1.89
N ALA A 72 -9.33 -10.36 -2.33
CA ALA A 72 -10.43 -9.52 -2.85
C ALA A 72 -10.98 -10.01 -4.19
N GLY A 73 -10.13 -10.64 -5.01
CA GLY A 73 -10.50 -11.25 -6.28
C GLY A 73 -11.05 -12.67 -6.15
N ASP A 74 -11.27 -13.17 -4.94
CA ASP A 74 -11.76 -14.52 -4.64
C ASP A 74 -10.86 -15.65 -5.22
N PHE A 75 -9.59 -15.34 -5.49
CA PHE A 75 -8.59 -16.32 -5.94
C PHE A 75 -8.07 -17.20 -4.80
N ILE A 76 -8.19 -16.72 -3.55
CA ILE A 76 -7.76 -17.42 -2.34
C ILE A 76 -8.77 -17.11 -1.23
N HIS A 77 -9.38 -18.16 -0.65
CA HIS A 77 -10.39 -18.07 0.42
C HIS A 77 -9.72 -18.11 1.82
#